data_AF-A0A3C0NRA2-F1
#
_entry.id   AF-A0A3C0NRA2-F1
#
_cell.length_a   1.000
_cell.length_b   1.000
_cell.length_c   1.000
_cell.angle_alpha   90.00
_cell.angle_beta   90.00
_cell.angle_gamma   90.00
#
_symmetry.space_group_name_H-M   'P 1'
#
loop_
_entity.id
_entity.type
_entity.pdbx_description
1 polymer ?
#
loop_
_entity_poly.entity_id
_entity_poly.type
_entity_poly.pdbx_seq_one_letter_code
_entity_poly.pdbx_strand_id
1 'polypeptide(L)'
;MSKVLVVGGDKVDSIRQVLLKRGIDQIEHWSGRKAGDMHRVIPRNLEMIVLVTSSINHSFTYRIKNLANKRGLKVVFTKNGADSLQRVLAAASDLGNGCRKTVYTWIKILTPAAGV
;
A
#
# COMPACT_ATOMS: atom_id res chain seq x y z
N MET A 1 -3.26 16.46 9.31
CA MET A 1 -2.24 16.27 8.26
C MET A 1 -2.19 14.80 7.89
N SER A 2 -2.50 14.47 6.64
CA SER A 2 -2.58 13.10 6.13
C SER A 2 -1.21 12.65 5.65
N LYS A 3 -0.67 11.57 6.24
CA LYS A 3 0.64 11.02 5.86
C LYS A 3 0.51 9.63 5.26
N VAL A 4 1.20 9.41 4.14
CA VAL A 4 1.22 8.17 3.37
C VAL A 4 2.64 7.63 3.27
N LEU A 5 2.77 6.31 3.39
CA LEU A 5 4.02 5.59 3.19
C LEU A 5 3.96 4.83 1.87
N VAL A 6 4.85 5.14 0.95
CA VAL A 6 5.04 4.37 -0.26
C VAL A 6 6.22 3.41 -0.07
N VAL A 7 6.00 2.14 -0.36
CA VAL A 7 6.98 1.08 -0.19
C VAL A 7 7.23 0.41 -1.52
N GLY A 8 8.47 0.44 -2.01
CA GLY A 8 8.86 -0.10 -3.30
C GLY A 8 8.83 0.92 -4.43
N GLY A 9 9.15 0.42 -5.64
CA GLY A 9 9.25 1.20 -6.86
C GLY A 9 10.51 2.07 -6.91
N ASP A 10 11.27 1.96 -7.99
CA ASP A 10 12.44 2.81 -8.23
C ASP A 10 12.04 4.25 -8.60
N LYS A 11 10.86 4.42 -9.22
CA LYS A 11 10.31 5.73 -9.64
C LYS A 11 9.01 6.01 -8.89
N VAL A 12 9.12 6.66 -7.75
CA VAL A 12 7.97 7.00 -6.89
C VAL A 12 7.37 8.38 -7.22
N ASP A 13 8.04 9.20 -8.03
CA ASP A 13 7.62 10.57 -8.32
C ASP A 13 6.22 10.64 -8.92
N SER A 14 5.89 9.75 -9.86
CA SER A 14 4.55 9.69 -10.43
C SER A 14 3.49 9.33 -9.38
N ILE A 15 3.80 8.44 -8.43
CA ILE A 15 2.92 8.11 -7.30
C ILE A 15 2.77 9.32 -6.38
N ARG A 16 3.87 10.00 -6.06
CA ARG A 16 3.86 11.23 -5.26
C ARG A 16 2.97 12.29 -5.88
N GLN A 17 3.09 12.52 -7.19
CA GLN A 17 2.26 13.48 -7.91
C GLN A 17 0.77 13.14 -7.80
N VAL A 18 0.38 11.87 -7.91
CA VAL A 18 -1.03 11.44 -7.73
C VAL A 18 -1.52 11.72 -6.30
N LEU A 19 -0.70 11.46 -5.29
CA LEU A 19 -1.03 11.71 -3.89
C LEU A 19 -1.11 13.21 -3.57
N LEU A 20 -0.15 14.00 -4.07
CA LEU A 20 -0.12 15.46 -3.94
C LEU A 20 -1.36 16.12 -4.57
N LYS A 21 -1.77 15.67 -5.77
CA LYS A 21 -3.00 16.13 -6.43
C LYS A 21 -4.27 15.85 -5.62
N ARG A 22 -4.22 14.94 -4.66
CA ARG A 22 -5.32 14.63 -3.73
C ARG A 22 -5.20 15.34 -2.38
N GLY A 23 -4.25 16.27 -2.23
CA GLY A 23 -4.03 17.05 -1.01
C GLY A 23 -3.18 16.33 0.04
N ILE A 24 -2.46 15.27 -0.32
CA ILE A 24 -1.55 14.55 0.58
C ILE A 24 -0.14 15.06 0.35
N ASP A 25 0.37 15.91 1.24
CA ASP A 25 1.72 16.49 1.17
C ASP A 25 2.78 15.66 1.91
N GLN A 26 2.39 14.90 2.93
CA GLN A 26 3.30 14.10 3.73
C GLN A 26 3.50 12.70 3.13
N ILE A 27 4.51 12.54 2.28
CA ILE A 27 4.77 11.26 1.57
C ILE A 27 6.16 10.72 1.88
N GLU A 28 6.21 9.65 2.66
CA GLU A 28 7.43 8.91 2.96
C GLU A 28 7.64 7.78 1.95
N HIS A 29 8.88 7.55 1.50
CA HIS A 29 9.20 6.49 0.54
C HIS A 29 10.30 5.59 1.08
N TRP A 30 10.05 4.27 1.07
CA TRP A 30 11.04 3.24 1.34
C TRP A 30 11.23 2.44 0.05
N SER A 31 12.45 2.41 -0.50
CA SER A 31 12.67 1.66 -1.75
C SER A 31 12.59 0.15 -1.51
N GLY A 32 12.84 -0.31 -0.28
CA GLY A 32 12.84 -1.73 0.07
C GLY A 32 14.05 -2.50 -0.45
N ARG A 33 14.93 -1.83 -1.21
CA ARG A 33 16.20 -2.37 -1.71
C ARG A 33 17.36 -2.12 -0.75
N LYS A 34 17.27 -1.09 0.11
CA LYS A 34 18.29 -0.79 1.10
C LYS A 34 18.10 -1.67 2.33
N ALA A 35 19.16 -2.31 2.81
CA ALA A 35 19.11 -3.14 4.03
C ALA A 35 18.51 -2.40 5.24
N GLY A 36 18.80 -1.09 5.36
CA GLY A 36 18.21 -0.24 6.39
C GLY A 36 16.68 -0.12 6.33
N ASP A 37 16.06 -0.24 5.16
CA ASP A 37 14.59 -0.16 5.02
C ASP A 37 13.90 -1.35 5.68
N MET A 38 14.57 -2.51 5.75
CA MET A 38 14.09 -3.67 6.50
C MET A 38 14.14 -3.48 8.02
N HIS A 39 14.81 -2.45 8.53
CA HIS A 39 14.87 -2.16 9.97
C HIS A 39 14.02 -0.95 10.34
N ARG A 40 13.49 -0.21 9.35
CA ARG A 40 12.62 0.95 9.60
C ARG A 40 11.33 0.53 10.28
N VAL A 41 10.83 1.45 11.11
CA VAL A 41 9.58 1.36 11.84
C VAL A 41 8.54 2.22 11.14
N ILE A 42 7.32 1.70 10.98
CA ILE A 42 6.23 2.46 10.38
C ILE A 42 5.98 3.72 11.23
N PRO A 43 5.97 4.93 10.64
CA PRO A 43 5.61 6.16 11.34
C PRO A 43 4.26 6.03 12.07
N ARG A 44 4.10 6.71 13.22
CA ARG A 44 2.87 6.62 14.02
C ARG A 44 1.69 7.36 13.39
N ASN A 45 1.92 8.52 12.79
CA ASN A 45 0.89 9.31 12.14
C ASN A 45 0.82 8.92 10.66
N LEU A 46 0.08 7.87 10.32
CA LEU A 46 0.06 7.31 8.97
C LEU A 46 -1.36 6.83 8.67
N GLU A 47 -1.96 7.28 7.57
CA GLU A 47 -3.33 6.89 7.19
C GLU A 47 -3.35 5.67 6.27
N MET A 48 -2.35 5.54 5.40
CA MET A 48 -2.33 4.52 4.37
C MET A 48 -0.91 4.17 3.92
N ILE A 49 -0.70 2.90 3.59
CA ILE A 49 0.51 2.38 2.99
C ILE A 49 0.23 1.99 1.54
N VAL A 50 1.05 2.46 0.60
CA VAL A 50 1.03 2.09 -0.81
C VAL A 50 2.21 1.14 -1.08
N LEU A 51 1.94 -0.13 -1.35
CA LEU A 51 2.93 -1.17 -1.63
C LEU A 51 3.06 -1.39 -3.14
N VAL A 52 4.22 -1.06 -3.71
CA VAL A 52 4.56 -1.28 -5.11
C VAL A 52 5.18 -2.66 -5.28
N THR A 53 4.39 -3.64 -5.74
CA THR A 53 4.76 -5.07 -5.70
C THR A 53 5.72 -5.52 -6.80
N SER A 54 5.88 -4.75 -7.88
CA SER A 54 6.76 -5.13 -9.01
C SER A 54 8.25 -5.10 -8.68
N SER A 55 8.66 -4.48 -7.57
CA SER A 55 10.07 -4.15 -7.32
C SER A 55 10.58 -4.55 -5.93
N ILE A 56 9.78 -5.24 -5.11
CA ILE A 56 10.09 -5.53 -3.70
C ILE A 56 10.09 -7.02 -3.39
N ASN A 57 10.95 -7.43 -2.46
CA ASN A 57 11.03 -8.80 -1.98
C ASN A 57 9.73 -9.20 -1.24
N HIS A 58 9.26 -10.43 -1.47
CA HIS A 58 8.12 -11.04 -0.78
C HIS A 58 8.21 -10.93 0.75
N SER A 59 9.40 -11.14 1.34
CA SER A 59 9.62 -11.03 2.79
C SER A 59 9.38 -9.61 3.31
N PHE A 60 9.76 -8.60 2.52
CA PHE A 60 9.52 -7.20 2.88
C PHE A 60 8.04 -6.85 2.81
N THR A 61 7.36 -7.29 1.74
CA THR A 61 5.90 -7.15 1.60
C THR A 61 5.16 -7.79 2.77
N TYR A 62 5.54 -9.01 3.16
CA TYR A 62 4.94 -9.72 4.28
C TYR A 62 5.15 -8.98 5.60
N ARG A 63 6.37 -8.50 5.86
CA ARG A 63 6.68 -7.70 7.05
C ARG A 63 5.83 -6.43 7.13
N ILE A 64 5.74 -5.67 6.04
CA ILE A 64 4.95 -4.43 5.99
C ILE A 64 3.47 -4.72 6.18
N LYS A 65 2.94 -5.78 5.55
CA LYS A 65 1.56 -6.24 5.74
C LYS A 65 1.28 -6.58 7.21
N ASN A 66 2.17 -7.32 7.86
CA ASN A 66 1.99 -7.68 9.27
C ASN A 66 2.03 -6.46 10.18
N LEU A 67 2.96 -5.53 9.94
CA LEU A 67 3.06 -4.28 10.70
C LEU A 67 1.82 -3.39 10.49
N ALA A 68 1.28 -3.34 9.27
CA ALA A 68 0.06 -2.61 8.96
C ALA A 68 -1.17 -3.21 9.66
N ASN A 69 -1.32 -4.54 9.60
CA ASN A 69 -2.40 -5.27 10.26
C ASN A 69 -2.39 -5.07 11.78
N LYS A 70 -1.20 -5.17 12.41
CA LYS A 70 -1.05 -4.90 13.85
C LYS A 70 -1.46 -3.48 14.26
N ARG A 71 -1.42 -2.53 13.31
CA ARG A 71 -1.80 -1.13 13.54
C ARG A 71 -3.16 -0.75 12.97
N GLY A 72 -3.88 -1.68 12.35
CA GLY A 72 -5.16 -1.39 11.68
C GLY A 72 -5.03 -0.41 10.51
N LEU A 73 -3.85 -0.32 9.88
CA LEU A 73 -3.59 0.61 8.78
C LEU A 73 -4.12 0.06 7.45
N LYS A 74 -4.62 0.97 6.60
CA LYS A 74 -5.03 0.62 5.24
C LYS A 74 -3.80 0.36 4.38
N VAL A 75 -3.81 -0.75 3.65
CA VAL A 75 -2.76 -1.10 2.69
C VAL A 75 -3.35 -1.18 1.30
N VAL A 76 -2.76 -0.44 0.38
CA VAL A 76 -3.08 -0.42 -1.05
C VAL A 76 -1.91 -1.01 -1.80
N PHE A 77 -2.17 -1.94 -2.71
CA PHE A 77 -1.14 -2.54 -3.55
C PHE A 77 -1.16 -1.89 -4.94
N THR A 78 0.00 -1.75 -5.59
CA THR A 78 0.06 -1.30 -6.98
C THR A 78 1.13 -2.09 -7.70
N LYS A 79 0.78 -2.67 -8.85
CA LYS A 79 1.72 -3.47 -9.64
C LYS A 79 2.63 -2.57 -10.48
N ASN A 80 2.06 -1.55 -11.13
CA ASN A 80 2.73 -0.79 -12.20
C ASN A 80 2.74 0.74 -12.00
N GLY A 81 2.82 1.23 -10.76
CA GLY A 81 3.03 2.67 -10.51
C GLY A 81 1.74 3.51 -10.44
N ALA A 82 1.82 4.75 -10.96
CA ALA A 82 0.84 5.81 -10.71
C ALA A 82 -0.55 5.55 -11.31
N ASP A 83 -0.65 5.02 -12.54
CA ASP A 83 -1.93 4.72 -13.19
C ASP A 83 -2.76 3.68 -12.42
N SER A 84 -2.10 2.61 -11.97
CA SER A 84 -2.75 1.59 -11.15
C SER A 84 -3.18 2.17 -9.80
N LEU A 85 -2.37 3.02 -9.19
CA LEU A 85 -2.75 3.71 -7.96
C LEU A 85 -3.95 4.64 -8.19
N GLN A 86 -3.98 5.39 -9.29
CA GLN A 86 -5.07 6.31 -9.61
C GLN A 86 -6.39 5.57 -9.77
N ARG A 87 -6.40 4.41 -10.45
CA ARG A 87 -7.58 3.55 -10.57
C ARG A 87 -8.06 3.04 -9.21
N VAL A 88 -7.14 2.56 -8.39
CA VAL A 88 -7.46 2.07 -7.04
C VAL A 88 -8.03 3.18 -6.17
N LEU A 89 -7.42 4.35 -6.18
CA LEU A 89 -7.89 5.49 -5.42
C LEU A 89 -9.23 6.01 -5.96
N ALA A 90 -9.46 6.00 -7.27
CA ALA A 90 -10.76 6.35 -7.86
C ALA A 90 -11.85 5.37 -7.38
N ALA A 91 -11.59 4.07 -7.45
CA ALA A 91 -12.51 3.05 -6.93
C ALA A 91 -12.73 3.17 -5.41
N ALA A 92 -11.72 3.58 -4.65
CA ALA A 92 -11.82 3.81 -3.21
C ALA A 92 -12.58 5.10 -2.84
N SER A 93 -12.56 6.11 -3.71
CA SER A 93 -13.27 7.39 -3.51
C SER A 93 -14.78 7.22 -3.61
N ASP A 94 -15.22 6.24 -4.41
CA ASP A 94 -16.62 5.87 -4.61
C ASP A 94 -17.22 5.11 -3.40
N LEU A 95 -16.36 4.59 -2.52
CA LEU A 95 -16.76 3.92 -1.28
C LEU A 95 -16.84 4.94 -0.13
N GLY A 96 -17.80 5.86 -0.22
CA GLY A 96 -18.11 6.82 0.85
C GLY A 96 -18.30 6.14 2.22
N ASN A 97 -17.57 6.62 3.22
CA ASN A 97 -17.76 6.58 4.68
C ASN A 97 -18.28 5.33 5.42
N GLY A 98 -18.48 4.17 4.81
CA GLY A 98 -19.08 3.01 5.49
C GLY A 98 -18.29 1.69 5.42
N CYS A 99 -17.37 1.52 4.47
CA CYS A 99 -16.76 0.22 4.23
C CYS A 99 -15.25 0.20 4.48
N ARG A 100 -14.85 -0.31 5.66
CA ARG A 100 -13.50 -0.84 5.94
C ARG A 100 -13.22 -2.12 5.12
N LYS A 101 -13.49 -2.12 3.82
CA LYS A 101 -13.12 -3.22 2.94
C LYS A 101 -11.90 -2.79 2.14
N THR A 102 -10.75 -3.15 2.72
CA THR A 102 -9.47 -3.43 2.09
C THR A 102 -9.52 -3.37 0.57
N VAL A 103 -8.98 -2.31 -0.03
CA VAL A 103 -8.73 -2.28 -1.48
C VAL A 103 -7.43 -3.03 -1.73
N TYR A 104 -7.49 -4.36 -1.55
CA TYR A 104 -7.38 -5.34 -2.62
C TYR A 104 -8.10 -6.61 -2.18
N THR A 105 -9.06 -6.99 -3.01
CA THR A 105 -9.71 -8.29 -3.12
C THR A 105 -8.66 -9.39 -3.03
N TRP A 106 -8.95 -10.38 -2.18
CA TRP A 106 -8.18 -11.60 -2.08
C TRP A 106 -7.98 -12.22 -3.47
N ILE A 107 -6.75 -12.63 -3.74
CA ILE A 107 -6.53 -13.88 -4.47
C ILE A 107 -7.41 -14.92 -3.80
N LYS A 108 -8.55 -15.23 -4.43
CA LYS A 108 -9.32 -16.44 -4.19
C LYS A 108 -8.64 -17.56 -4.98
N ILE A 109 -7.37 -17.84 -4.67
CA ILE A 109 -6.65 -19.05 -5.04
C ILE A 109 -5.86 -19.44 -3.79
N LEU A 110 -6.56 -20.07 -2.86
CA LEU A 110 -6.09 -21.16 -2.01
C LEU A 110 -7.36 -21.78 -1.45
N THR A 111 -7.87 -22.75 -2.20
CA THR A 111 -8.94 -23.68 -1.83
C THR A 111 -8.57 -24.40 -0.52
N PRO A 112 -9.55 -24.75 0.31
CA PRO A 112 -9.57 -26.09 0.88
C PRO A 112 -10.69 -26.90 0.24
N ALA A 113 -10.29 -28.05 -0.28
CA ALA A 113 -11.00 -29.31 -0.52
C ALA A 113 -12.53 -29.35 -0.69
N ALA A 114 -12.92 -30.16 -1.67
CA ALA A 114 -14.23 -30.74 -1.82
C ALA A 114 -14.84 -31.20 -0.48
N GLY A 115 -16.10 -30.87 -0.30
CA GLY A 115 -16.96 -31.36 0.76
C GLY A 115 -18.38 -31.45 0.25
N VAL A 116 -18.62 -32.42 -0.64
CA VAL A 116 -19.87 -33.16 -0.82
C VAL A 116 -19.52 -34.60 -1.17
#